data_AF-A0ABD7L1V2-F1
#
_entry.id   AF-A0ABD7L1V2-F1
#
_cell.length_a   1.000
_cell.length_b   1.000
_cell.length_c   1.000
_cell.angle_alpha   90.00
_cell.angle_beta   90.00
_cell.angle_gamma   90.00
#
_symmetry.space_group_name_H-M   'P 1'
#
loop_
_entity.id
_entity.type
_entity.pdbx_description
1 polymer ?
#
loop_
_entity_poly.entity_id
_entity_poly.type
_entity_poly.pdbx_seq_one_letter_code
_entity_poly.pdbx_strand_id
1 'polypeptide(L)' 'MVNQQQIREAQRLASFAVLHRNAPAWEEAKRLYAVAIGRTLH' A
#
# COMPACT_ATOMS: atom_id res chain seq x y z
N MET A 1 -6.33 3.91 -18.89
CA MET A 1 -7.52 3.66 -18.05
C MET A 1 -7.04 3.03 -16.76
N VAL A 2 -7.22 3.70 -15.62
CA VAL A 2 -6.76 3.15 -14.33
C VAL A 2 -7.70 2.03 -13.94
N ASN A 3 -7.14 0.83 -13.71
CA ASN A 3 -7.94 -0.33 -13.36
C ASN A 3 -8.53 -0.16 -11.95
N GLN A 4 -9.87 -0.11 -11.84
CA GLN A 4 -10.55 0.02 -10.55
C GLN A 4 -10.26 -1.14 -9.59
N GLN A 5 -9.77 -2.29 -10.07
CA GLN A 5 -9.25 -3.34 -9.20
C GLN A 5 -7.92 -2.93 -8.56
N GLN A 6 -6.97 -2.37 -9.31
CA GLN A 6 -5.67 -1.93 -8.79
C GLN A 6 -5.84 -0.81 -7.74
N ILE A 7 -6.78 0.12 -7.95
CA ILE A 7 -7.08 1.17 -6.96
C ILE A 7 -7.59 0.56 -5.65
N ARG A 8 -8.54 -0.39 -5.73
CA ARG A 8 -9.10 -1.04 -4.52
C ARG A 8 -8.05 -1.85 -3.78
N GLU A 9 -7.16 -2.49 -4.50
CA GLU A 9 -6.06 -3.26 -3.92
C GLU A 9 -5.03 -2.35 -3.23
N ALA A 10 -4.67 -1.23 -3.86
CA ALA A 10 -3.79 -0.22 -3.27
C ALA A 10 -4.39 0.40 -2.00
N GLN A 11 -5.69 0.72 -2.00
CA GLN A 11 -6.41 1.24 -0.83
C GLN A 11 -6.45 0.22 0.32
N ARG A 12 -6.60 -1.07 0.02
CA ARG A 12 -6.56 -2.15 1.01
C ARG A 12 -5.19 -2.27 1.66
N LEU A 13 -4.13 -2.24 0.86
CA LEU A 13 -2.74 -2.31 1.34
C LEU A 13 -2.36 -1.10 2.19
N ALA A 14 -2.79 0.10 1.78
CA ALA A 14 -2.58 1.33 2.55
C ALA A 14 -3.26 1.25 3.93
N SER A 15 -4.51 0.79 3.97
CA SER A 15 -5.27 0.64 5.22
C SER A 15 -4.61 -0.36 6.18
N PHE A 16 -4.10 -1.47 5.62
CA PHE A 16 -3.36 -2.47 6.40
C PHE A 16 -2.06 -1.89 6.98
N ALA A 17 -1.31 -1.15 6.18
CA ALA A 17 -0.06 -0.51 6.61
C ALA A 17 -0.26 0.53 7.74
N VAL A 18 -1.38 1.26 7.75
CA VAL A 18 -1.72 2.19 8.85
C VAL A 18 -2.08 1.44 10.14
N LEU A 19 -2.82 0.32 10.03
CA LEU A 19 -3.19 -0.50 11.19
C LEU A 19 -1.99 -1.16 11.86
N HIS A 20 -0.93 -1.46 11.11
CA HIS A 20 0.32 -2.02 11.63
C HIS A 20 1.32 -0.97 12.13
N ARG A 21 0.92 0.30 12.31
CA ARG A 21 1.77 1.39 12.83
C ARG A 21 2.00 1.30 14.35
N ASN A 22 2.49 0.16 14.84
CA ASN A 22 3.21 0.09 16.11
C ASN A 22 4.69 -0.19 15.80
N ALA A 23 5.58 0.53 16.47
CA ALA A 23 6.93 0.94 16.06
C ALA A 23 7.80 0.01 15.18
N PRO A 24 7.88 -1.32 15.35
CA PRO A 24 8.72 -2.17 14.48
C PRO A 24 8.18 -2.36 13.05
N ALA A 25 6.89 -2.21 12.80
CA ALA A 25 6.27 -2.47 11.49
C ALA A 25 6.19 -1.25 10.56
N TRP A 26 6.73 -0.09 10.99
CA TRP A 26 6.74 1.14 10.17
C TRP A 26 7.63 1.03 8.93
N GLU A 27 8.79 0.37 9.04
CA GLU A 27 9.68 0.15 7.89
C GLU A 27 9.06 -0.83 6.87
N GLU A 28 8.32 -1.82 7.36
CA GLU A 28 7.60 -2.77 6.50
C GLU A 28 6.40 -2.09 5.81
N ALA A 29 5.67 -1.24 6.53
CA ALA A 29 4.61 -0.40 5.97
C ALA A 29 5.14 0.49 4.84
N LYS A 30 6.29 1.15 5.01
CA LYS A 30 6.92 1.96 3.94
C LYS A 30 7.25 1.12 2.69
N ARG A 31 7.78 -0.09 2.87
CA ARG A 31 8.06 -0.99 1.74
C ARG A 31 6.78 -1.38 1.01
N LEU A 32 5.73 -1.73 1.74
CA LEU A 32 4.43 -2.06 1.16
C LEU A 32 3.81 -0.87 0.40
N TYR A 33 3.95 0.34 0.94
CA TYR A 33 3.53 1.57 0.25
C TYR A 33 4.30 1.82 -1.05
N ALA A 34 5.61 1.62 -1.06
CA ALA A 34 6.42 1.78 -2.27
C ALA A 34 6.04 0.77 -3.37
N VAL A 35 5.78 -0.48 -2.99
CA VAL A 35 5.29 -1.52 -3.91
C VAL A 35 3.91 -1.17 -4.45
N ALA A 36 2.99 -0.71 -3.60
CA ALA A 36 1.65 -0.31 -4.02
C ALA A 36 1.70 0.83 -5.04
N ILE A 37 2.47 1.89 -4.76
CA ILE A 37 2.64 3.04 -5.66
C ILE A 37 3.23 2.60 -7.00
N GLY A 38 4.29 1.78 -7.00
CA GLY A 38 4.92 1.28 -8.22
C GLY A 38 3.99 0.46 -9.11
N ARG A 39 3.04 -0.29 -8.51
CA ARG A 39 2.02 -1.05 -9.24
C ARG A 39 0.88 -0.20 -9.80
N THR A 40 0.60 0.96 -9.20
CA THR A 40 -0.44 1.89 -9.69
C THR A 40 0.03 2.87 -10.76
N LEU A 41 1.35 3.03 -10.96
CA LEU A 41 1.94 3.96 -11.94
C LEU A 41 2.37 3.30 -13.26
N HIS A 42 2.24 1.97 -13.39
CA HIS A 42 2.39 1.21 -14.64
C HIS A 42 1.02 0.78 -15.18
#